data_AF-L2GP61-F1
#
_entry.id   AF-L2GP61-F1
#
_cell.length_a   1.000
_cell.length_b   1.000
_cell.length_c   1.000
_cell.angle_alpha   90.00
_cell.angle_beta   90.00
_cell.angle_gamma   90.00
#
_symmetry.space_group_name_H-M   'P 1'
#
loop_
_entity.id
_entity.type
_entity.pdbx_description
1 polymer ?
#
loop_
_entity_poly.entity_id
_entity_poly.type
_entity_poly.pdbx_seq_one_letter_code
_entity_poly.pdbx_strand_id
1 'polypeptide(L)'
;MFFTKIPENENIKDYYEIKVDGKIFYGPRQQSSEKNAGVKRRYSDQFKDPLFTAKDTYRKLNMIKQFKIKYKDIGLITKRYIDCIENCICILEKEFSIVPRTVFQSFDLKQLGINPDDFGVEKEECASESE
;
A
#
# COMPACT_ATOMS: atom_id res chain seq x y z
N MET A 1 18.33 -28.66 -13.64
CA MET A 1 19.31 -27.65 -13.18
C MET A 1 19.50 -26.67 -14.33
N PHE A 2 19.55 -25.36 -14.07
CA PHE A 2 19.70 -24.32 -15.10
C PHE A 2 21.10 -23.72 -15.06
N PHE A 3 21.66 -23.43 -16.23
CA PHE A 3 23.01 -22.87 -16.40
C PHE A 3 22.96 -21.51 -17.08
N THR A 4 23.92 -20.63 -16.77
CA THR A 4 24.01 -19.30 -17.39
C THR A 4 24.79 -19.31 -18.70
N LYS A 5 25.54 -20.39 -18.97
CA LYS A 5 26.24 -20.66 -20.23
C LYS A 5 26.14 -22.15 -20.54
N ILE A 6 26.04 -22.47 -21.83
CA ILE A 6 26.09 -23.85 -22.31
C ILE A 6 27.56 -24.29 -22.29
N PRO A 7 27.89 -25.50 -21.78
CA PRO A 7 29.23 -26.05 -21.86
C PRO A 7 29.70 -26.12 -23.32
N GLU A 8 30.96 -25.76 -23.59
CA GLU A 8 31.50 -25.64 -24.97
C GLU A 8 31.46 -26.97 -25.77
N ASN A 9 31.30 -28.10 -25.08
CA ASN A 9 31.25 -29.45 -25.66
C ASN A 9 29.84 -29.92 -26.05
N GLU A 10 28.80 -29.09 -25.90
CA GLU A 10 27.41 -29.50 -26.10
C GLU A 10 26.69 -28.68 -27.17
N ASN A 11 25.78 -29.34 -27.91
CA ASN A 11 25.04 -28.68 -28.97
C ASN A 11 23.95 -27.77 -28.39
N ILE A 12 23.89 -26.53 -28.88
CA ILE A 12 22.88 -25.53 -28.48
C ILE A 12 21.44 -26.03 -28.70
N LYS A 13 21.24 -26.92 -29.69
CA LYS A 13 19.92 -27.51 -30.02
C LYS A 13 19.36 -28.39 -28.90
N ASP A 14 20.21 -28.90 -28.03
CA ASP A 14 19.82 -29.76 -26.90
C ASP A 14 19.36 -28.94 -25.69
N TYR A 15 19.30 -27.61 -25.82
CA TYR A 15 18.94 -26.68 -24.74
C TYR A 15 17.71 -25.84 -25.10
N TYR A 16 16.99 -25.38 -24.08
CA TYR A 16 15.97 -24.34 -24.21
C TYR A 16 16.34 -23.12 -23.34
N GLU A 17 15.96 -21.94 -23.81
CA GLU A 17 16.24 -20.67 -23.13
C GLU A 17 15.06 -20.19 -22.28
N ILE A 18 15.36 -19.66 -21.10
CA ILE A 18 14.41 -18.95 -20.23
C ILE A 18 14.99 -17.56 -19.94
N LYS A 19 14.14 -16.52 -20.07
CA LYS A 19 14.47 -15.15 -19.69
C LYS A 19 13.77 -14.78 -18.38
N VAL A 20 14.54 -14.43 -17.35
CA VAL A 20 14.04 -13.94 -16.05
C VAL A 20 14.85 -12.71 -15.67
N ASP A 21 14.17 -11.59 -15.43
CA ASP A 21 14.77 -10.33 -14.97
C ASP A 21 16.00 -9.89 -15.80
N GLY A 22 15.92 -10.04 -17.12
CA GLY A 22 16.99 -9.65 -18.06
C GLY A 22 18.18 -10.61 -18.15
N LYS A 23 18.17 -11.74 -17.41
CA LYS A 23 19.19 -12.78 -17.50
C LYS A 23 18.66 -14.00 -18.27
N ILE A 24 19.55 -14.61 -19.06
CA ILE A 24 19.27 -15.80 -19.87
C ILE A 24 19.77 -17.04 -19.13
N PHE A 25 18.91 -18.05 -19.02
CA PHE A 25 19.21 -19.34 -18.44
C PHE A 25 18.93 -20.46 -19.45
N TYR A 26 19.81 -21.47 -19.48
CA TYR A 26 19.72 -22.63 -20.35
C TYR A 26 19.41 -23.88 -19.54
N GLY A 27 18.44 -24.67 -19.98
CA GLY A 27 18.11 -25.99 -19.42
C GLY A 27 18.14 -27.07 -20.51
N PRO A 28 18.57 -28.31 -20.18
CA PRO A 28 18.62 -29.39 -21.16
C PRO A 28 17.20 -29.78 -21.59
N ARG A 29 17.00 -29.96 -22.89
CA ARG A 29 15.80 -30.54 -23.50
C ARG A 29 15.84 -32.05 -23.24
N GLN A 30 15.05 -32.51 -22.28
CA GLN A 30 14.86 -33.94 -22.08
C GLN A 30 14.07 -34.51 -23.27
N GLN A 31 14.70 -35.41 -24.05
CA GLN A 31 14.06 -36.15 -25.15
C GLN A 31 12.90 -37.07 -24.70
N SER A 32 12.60 -37.17 -23.39
CA SER A 32 11.55 -38.03 -22.84
C SER A 32 10.43 -37.29 -22.10
N SER A 33 10.46 -35.95 -22.01
CA SER A 33 9.43 -35.19 -21.29
C SER A 33 8.49 -34.37 -22.18
N GLU A 34 8.53 -34.55 -23.50
CA GLU A 34 7.54 -33.97 -24.42
C GLU A 34 6.10 -34.41 -24.11
N LYS A 35 5.88 -35.54 -23.45
CA LYS A 35 4.54 -35.93 -22.99
C LYS A 35 4.01 -35.10 -21.81
N ASN A 36 4.89 -34.44 -21.03
CA ASN A 36 4.49 -33.74 -19.80
C ASN A 36 4.83 -32.25 -19.78
N ALA A 37 5.69 -31.74 -20.67
CA ALA A 37 6.07 -30.33 -20.75
C ALA A 37 4.90 -29.42 -21.20
N GLY A 38 3.84 -29.99 -21.77
CA GLY A 38 2.62 -29.29 -22.18
C GLY A 38 1.42 -29.47 -21.25
N VAL A 39 1.54 -30.24 -20.15
CA VAL A 39 0.42 -30.40 -19.21
C VAL A 39 0.26 -29.08 -18.46
N LYS A 40 -0.63 -28.23 -18.96
CA LYS A 40 -1.12 -27.05 -18.24
C LYS A 40 -1.57 -27.52 -16.86
N ARG A 41 -0.72 -27.34 -15.85
CA ARG A 41 -1.11 -27.53 -14.45
C ARG A 41 -2.36 -26.68 -14.24
N ARG A 42 -3.39 -27.28 -13.64
CA ARG A 42 -4.59 -26.52 -13.30
C ARG A 42 -4.16 -25.36 -12.40
N TYR A 43 -4.85 -24.23 -12.50
CA TYR A 43 -4.55 -23.06 -11.68
C TYR A 43 -4.48 -23.41 -10.18
N SER A 44 -5.35 -24.32 -9.72
CA SER A 44 -5.35 -24.87 -8.36
C SER A 44 -4.08 -25.65 -7.98
N ASP A 45 -3.39 -26.29 -8.92
CA ASP A 45 -2.16 -27.04 -8.65
C ASP A 45 -0.93 -26.12 -8.52
N GLN A 46 -1.02 -24.85 -8.97
CA GLN A 46 0.02 -23.86 -8.75
C GLN A 46 0.11 -23.44 -7.26
N PHE A 47 -0.99 -23.51 -6.51
CA PHE A 47 -1.04 -23.17 -5.09
C PHE A 47 -0.50 -24.26 -4.17
N LYS A 48 -0.31 -25.48 -4.69
CA LYS A 48 0.27 -26.60 -3.93
C LYS A 48 1.80 -26.62 -3.97
N ASP A 49 2.40 -25.75 -4.78
CA ASP A 49 3.86 -25.66 -4.92
C ASP A 49 4.45 -24.86 -3.73
N PRO A 50 5.38 -25.44 -2.94
CA PRO A 50 6.05 -24.73 -1.86
C PRO A 50 6.73 -23.44 -2.33
N LEU A 51 7.23 -23.41 -3.58
CA LEU A 51 7.85 -22.23 -4.19
C LEU A 51 6.83 -21.10 -4.46
N PHE A 52 5.57 -21.45 -4.74
CA PHE A 52 4.50 -20.48 -4.90
C PHE A 52 4.18 -19.80 -3.56
N THR A 53 4.14 -20.57 -2.47
CA THR A 53 3.90 -20.05 -1.12
C THR A 53 5.00 -19.07 -0.71
N ALA A 54 6.28 -19.42 -0.93
CA ALA A 54 7.40 -18.52 -0.64
C ALA A 54 7.36 -17.23 -1.48
N LYS A 55 7.02 -17.34 -2.77
CA LYS A 55 6.89 -16.19 -3.69
C LYS A 55 5.75 -15.25 -3.28
N ASP A 56 4.59 -15.79 -2.94
CA ASP A 56 3.44 -14.99 -2.51
C ASP A 56 3.71 -14.30 -1.15
N THR A 57 4.35 -15.02 -0.23
CA THR A 57 4.76 -14.46 1.06
C THR A 57 5.75 -13.32 0.87
N TYR A 58 6.76 -13.49 0.01
CA TYR A 58 7.70 -12.43 -0.34
C TYR A 58 7.03 -11.21 -0.98
N ARG A 59 6.08 -11.43 -1.90
CA ARG A 59 5.29 -10.35 -2.52
C ARG A 59 4.51 -9.56 -1.47
N LYS A 60 3.80 -10.24 -0.56
CA LYS A 60 3.03 -9.62 0.51
C LYS A 60 3.93 -8.81 1.45
N LEU A 61 5.08 -9.36 1.85
CA LEU A 61 6.07 -8.65 2.67
C LEU A 61 6.60 -7.40 1.97
N ASN A 62 6.89 -7.46 0.67
CA ASN A 62 7.30 -6.29 -0.10
C ASN A 62 6.19 -5.23 -0.20
N MET A 63 4.93 -5.62 -0.37
CA MET A 63 3.80 -4.67 -0.34
C MET A 63 3.69 -3.97 1.01
N ILE A 64 3.81 -4.71 2.12
CA ILE A 64 3.81 -4.14 3.47
C ILE A 64 4.99 -3.19 3.66
N LYS A 65 6.19 -3.55 3.20
CA LYS A 65 7.38 -2.71 3.28
C LYS A 65 7.21 -1.41 2.51
N GLN A 66 6.66 -1.47 1.30
CA GLN A 66 6.38 -0.28 0.49
C GLN A 66 5.29 0.60 1.12
N PHE A 67 4.22 0.00 1.67
CA PHE A 67 3.20 0.73 2.42
C PHE A 67 3.81 1.45 3.62
N LYS A 68 4.64 0.76 4.40
CA LYS A 68 5.33 1.36 5.55
C LYS A 68 6.23 2.52 5.15
N ILE A 69 6.91 2.45 4.00
CA ILE A 69 7.77 3.54 3.51
C ILE A 69 6.92 4.72 3.02
N LYS A 70 5.87 4.47 2.23
CA LYS A 70 5.02 5.52 1.65
C LYS A 70 4.17 6.25 2.68
N TYR A 71 3.74 5.55 3.72
CA TYR A 71 2.76 6.06 4.68
C TYR A 71 3.33 6.21 6.10
N LYS A 72 4.65 6.08 6.25
CA LYS A 72 5.34 6.23 7.55
C LYS A 72 4.94 7.51 8.27
N ASP A 73 4.78 8.57 7.48
CA ASP A 73 4.63 9.93 7.99
C ASP A 73 3.19 10.45 7.86
N ILE A 74 2.20 9.61 7.51
CA ILE A 74 0.79 10.03 7.47
C ILE A 74 0.40 10.69 8.79
N GLY A 75 0.72 10.06 9.92
CA GLY A 75 0.35 10.61 11.22
C GLY A 75 1.00 11.96 11.51
N LEU A 76 2.23 12.18 11.02
CA LEU A 76 2.93 13.46 11.18
C LEU A 76 2.34 14.53 10.26
N ILE A 77 1.96 14.17 9.04
CA ILE A 77 1.27 15.04 8.10
C ILE A 77 -0.11 15.44 8.63
N THR A 78 -0.89 14.47 9.12
CA THR A 78 -2.20 14.73 9.75
C THR A 78 -2.07 15.68 10.92
N LYS A 79 -1.08 15.49 11.80
CA LYS A 79 -0.81 16.43 12.90
C LYS A 79 -0.53 17.84 12.40
N ARG A 80 0.34 18.01 11.41
CA ARG A 80 0.63 19.33 10.82
C ARG A 80 -0.61 20.00 10.24
N TYR A 81 -1.51 19.23 9.63
CA TYR A 81 -2.77 19.79 9.12
C TYR A 81 -3.70 20.24 10.24
N ILE A 82 -3.80 19.45 11.32
CA ILE A 82 -4.55 19.82 12.52
C ILE A 82 -3.97 21.12 13.11
N ASP A 83 -2.65 21.17 13.33
CA ASP A 83 -1.96 22.35 13.85
C ASP A 83 -2.22 23.59 12.97
N CYS A 84 -2.23 23.43 11.64
CA CYS A 84 -2.55 24.53 10.72
C CYS A 84 -3.99 25.03 10.89
N ILE A 85 -4.96 24.12 11.01
CA ILE A 85 -6.37 24.49 11.19
C ILE A 85 -6.57 25.22 12.52
N GLU A 86 -5.96 24.72 13.61
CA GLU A 86 -6.02 25.36 14.92
C GLU A 86 -5.43 26.77 14.90
N ASN A 87 -4.30 26.96 14.21
CA ASN A 87 -3.71 28.28 14.01
C ASN A 87 -4.61 29.20 13.19
N CYS A 88 -5.27 28.69 12.14
CA CYS A 88 -6.24 29.47 11.37
C CYS A 88 -7.41 29.93 12.24
N ILE A 89 -7.96 29.06 13.11
CA ILE A 89 -9.03 29.43 14.04
C ILE A 89 -8.55 30.55 14.98
N CYS A 90 -7.35 30.42 15.55
CA CYS A 90 -6.76 31.45 16.40
C CYS A 90 -6.60 32.80 15.69
N ILE A 91 -6.20 32.80 14.40
CA ILE A 91 -6.06 34.02 13.60
C ILE A 91 -7.43 34.65 13.33
N LEU A 92 -8.43 33.84 12.96
CA LEU A 92 -9.79 34.33 12.71
C LEU A 92 -10.39 34.98 13.96
N GLU A 93 -10.14 34.42 15.14
CA GLU A 93 -10.56 35.01 16.41
C GLU A 93 -9.82 36.33 16.70
N LYS A 94 -8.49 36.34 16.62
CA LYS A 94 -7.67 37.50 17.03
C LYS A 94 -7.70 38.66 16.06
N GLU A 95 -7.62 38.39 14.77
CA GLU A 95 -7.47 39.43 13.73
C GLU A 95 -8.81 39.84 13.12
N PHE A 96 -9.77 38.91 13.05
CA PHE A 96 -11.06 39.14 12.40
C PHE A 96 -12.24 39.17 13.37
N SER A 97 -12.01 38.97 14.68
CA SER A 97 -13.06 38.91 15.71
C SER A 97 -14.16 37.90 15.40
N ILE A 98 -13.83 36.84 14.65
CA ILE A 98 -14.76 35.76 14.32
C ILE A 98 -14.76 34.77 15.48
N VAL A 99 -15.92 34.58 16.10
CA VAL A 99 -16.07 33.67 17.23
C VAL A 99 -15.76 32.23 16.77
N PRO A 100 -14.89 31.47 17.45
CA PRO A 100 -14.57 30.10 17.06
C PRO A 100 -15.80 29.23 16.82
N ARG A 101 -16.87 29.45 17.59
CA ARG A 101 -18.18 28.80 17.42
C ARG A 101 -18.73 28.86 16.00
N THR A 102 -18.64 30.01 15.31
CA THR A 102 -19.15 30.14 13.94
C THR A 102 -18.31 29.33 12.96
N VAL A 103 -17.02 29.14 13.25
CA VAL A 103 -16.13 28.27 12.47
C VAL A 103 -16.52 26.81 12.66
N PHE A 104 -16.74 26.35 13.90
CA PHE A 104 -17.19 24.98 14.20
C PHE A 104 -18.60 24.66 13.70
N GLN A 105 -19.46 25.67 13.49
CA GLN A 105 -20.77 25.48 12.84
C GLN A 105 -20.64 25.41 11.31
N SER A 106 -19.69 26.13 10.73
CA SER A 106 -19.48 26.19 9.28
C SER A 106 -18.68 25.00 8.75
N PHE A 107 -17.86 24.37 9.60
CA PHE A 107 -16.98 23.26 9.24
C PHE A 107 -17.14 22.10 10.21
N ASP A 108 -17.16 20.86 9.70
CA ASP A 108 -17.28 19.65 10.52
C ASP A 108 -15.93 19.23 11.12
N LEU A 109 -15.39 20.07 12.01
CA LEU A 109 -14.05 19.90 12.60
C LEU A 109 -13.99 18.79 13.65
N LYS A 110 -15.13 18.38 14.21
CA LYS A 110 -15.22 17.26 15.16
C LYS A 110 -14.80 15.94 14.54
N GLN A 111 -15.14 15.71 13.26
CA GLN A 111 -14.70 14.51 12.53
C GLN A 111 -13.18 14.45 12.33
N LEU A 112 -12.50 15.60 12.41
CA LEU A 112 -11.05 15.73 12.27
C LEU A 112 -10.32 15.63 13.61
N GLY A 113 -11.04 15.44 14.72
CA GLY A 113 -10.48 15.33 16.07
C GLY A 113 -10.17 16.67 16.74
N ILE A 114 -10.66 17.79 16.20
CA ILE A 114 -10.50 19.12 16.79
C ILE A 114 -11.70 19.38 17.71
N ASN A 115 -11.44 19.57 19.01
CA ASN A 115 -12.52 19.74 19.97
C ASN A 115 -12.92 21.23 20.11
N PRO A 116 -14.22 21.53 20.11
CA PRO A 116 -14.72 22.89 20.34
C PRO A 116 -14.39 23.40 21.76
N ASP A 117 -14.28 22.49 22.72
CA ASP A 117 -13.99 22.79 24.12
C ASP A 117 -12.60 23.45 24.29
N ASP A 118 -11.64 23.08 23.44
CA ASP A 118 -10.28 23.65 23.42
C ASP A 118 -10.27 25.14 23.03
N PHE A 119 -11.36 25.62 22.44
CA PHE A 119 -11.57 27.00 22.01
C PHE A 119 -12.66 27.72 22.82
N GLY A 120 -13.06 27.17 23.98
CA GLY A 120 -14.08 27.77 24.85
C GLY A 120 -15.48 27.81 24.21
N VAL A 121 -15.73 26.98 23.19
CA VAL A 121 -17.04 26.89 22.55
C VAL A 121 -17.92 25.97 23.38
N GLU A 122 -18.75 26.54 24.24
CA GLU A 122 -19.75 25.76 24.97
C GLU A 122 -20.72 25.08 23.99
N LYS A 123 -21.05 23.81 24.27
CA LYS A 123 -22.12 23.10 23.59
C LYS A 123 -23.43 23.79 23.94
N GLU A 124 -23.92 24.65 23.06
CA GLU A 124 -25.36 24.87 23.04
C GLU A 124 -25.99 23.53 22.64
N GLU A 125 -26.57 22.88 23.63
CA GLU A 125 -27.65 21.92 23.42
C GLU A 125 -28.57 22.54 22.37
N CYS A 126 -28.79 21.82 21.27
CA CYS A 126 -29.91 22.13 20.41
C CYS A 126 -31.14 22.20 21.33
N ALA A 127 -31.65 23.41 21.55
CA ALA A 127 -32.99 23.61 22.07
C ALA A 127 -33.95 23.05 21.02
N SER A 128 -34.14 21.74 21.06
CA SER A 128 -35.30 21.09 20.48
C SER A 128 -36.49 21.41 21.38
N GLU A 129 -37.51 21.98 20.74
CA GLU A 129 -38.93 21.98 21.11
C GLU A 129 -39.41 22.97 22.19
N SER A 130 -40.00 24.07 21.70
CA SER A 130 -41.17 24.78 22.27
C SER A 130 -41.44 25.98 21.33
N GLU A 131 -42.55 26.16 20.62
CA GLU A 131 -43.93 25.63 20.62
C GLU A 131 -44.47 25.61 19.18
#